data_AF-A0A7S3HR33-F1
#
_entry.id   AF-A0A7S3HR33-F1
#
_cell.length_a   1.000
_cell.length_b   1.000
_cell.length_c   1.000
_cell.angle_alpha   90.00
_cell.angle_beta   90.00
_cell.angle_gamma   90.00
#
_symmetry.space_group_name_H-M   'P 1'
#
loop_
_entity.id
_entity.type
_entity.pdbx_description
1 polymer ?
#
loop_
_entity_poly.entity_id
_entity_poly.type
_entity_poly.pdbx_seq_one_letter_code
_entity_poly.pdbx_strand_id
1 'polypeptide(L)'
;SSSGKAWLPEATALKTEFHKACWTALNTVGGRSLLGSVFPGSLCFYDRTKHPGVKGLLALTLDDAPCRRRDGDFCMVAEIRELLHEFDAQATFFCCTDYVDGHEEVMHDLLRDGHEVANHCPADRSYAGDSEEAFE
;
A
#
# COMPACT_ATOMS: atom_id res chain seq x y z
N SER A 1 1.75 30.48 3.30
CA SER A 1 3.15 30.53 3.78
C SER A 1 3.31 29.47 4.84
N SER A 2 4.43 28.74 4.80
CA SER A 2 4.90 27.63 5.65
C SER A 2 4.04 26.35 5.72
N SER A 3 4.35 25.44 4.79
CA SER A 3 4.18 23.99 4.89
C SER A 3 4.78 23.43 6.19
N GLY A 4 3.95 22.79 7.01
CA GLY A 4 4.40 22.00 8.17
C GLY A 4 4.98 20.67 7.72
N LYS A 5 6.23 20.66 7.25
CA LYS A 5 7.02 19.42 7.17
C LYS A 5 7.33 19.00 8.60
N ALA A 6 6.91 17.81 9.00
CA ALA A 6 7.46 17.16 10.19
C ALA A 6 8.99 17.15 10.04
N TRP A 7 9.70 17.82 10.94
CA TRP A 7 11.16 17.91 10.95
C TRP A 7 11.71 16.55 11.39
N LEU A 8 11.88 15.64 10.43
CA LEU A 8 12.78 14.51 10.64
C LEU A 8 14.21 15.10 10.74
N PRO A 9 15.01 14.70 11.74
CA PRO A 9 16.42 15.08 11.78
C PRO A 9 17.06 14.81 10.41
N GLU A 10 17.93 15.70 9.95
CA GLU A 10 18.53 15.64 8.60
C GLU A 10 19.16 14.27 8.30
N ALA A 11 19.76 13.64 9.31
CA ALA A 11 20.28 12.28 9.26
C ALA A 11 19.22 11.20 9.00
N THR A 12 18.01 11.35 9.54
CA THR A 12 16.88 10.45 9.33
C THR A 12 16.30 10.62 7.93
N ALA A 13 16.23 11.85 7.42
CA ALA A 13 15.79 12.13 6.05
C ALA A 13 16.77 11.54 5.02
N LEU A 14 18.07 11.76 5.20
CA LEU A 14 19.13 11.15 4.36
C LEU A 14 19.07 9.63 4.37
N LYS A 15 18.83 9.02 5.53
CA LYS A 15 18.68 7.57 5.66
C LYS A 15 17.46 7.06 4.89
N THR A 16 16.32 7.76 4.99
CA THR A 16 15.09 7.42 4.27
C THR A 16 15.28 7.54 2.75
N GLU A 17 15.89 8.62 2.27
CA GLU A 17 16.14 8.79 0.83
C GLU A 17 17.16 7.77 0.29
N PHE A 18 18.19 7.43 1.07
CA PHE A 18 19.09 6.33 0.74
C PHE A 18 18.37 4.98 0.66
N HIS A 19 17.51 4.67 1.64
CA HIS A 19 16.69 3.45 1.62
C HIS A 19 15.78 3.40 0.39
N LYS A 20 15.12 4.51 0.03
CA LYS A 20 14.29 4.60 -1.18
C LYS A 20 15.12 4.37 -2.45
N ALA A 21 16.31 4.96 -2.56
CA ALA A 21 17.19 4.77 -3.71
C ALA A 21 17.63 3.29 -3.85
N CYS A 22 18.00 2.65 -2.73
CA CYS A 22 18.30 1.22 -2.71
C CYS A 22 17.09 0.36 -3.09
N TRP A 23 15.90 0.71 -2.62
CA TRP A 23 14.65 0.02 -2.95
C TRP A 23 14.34 0.08 -4.45
N THR A 24 14.45 1.26 -5.05
CA THR A 24 14.24 1.46 -6.49
C THR A 24 15.24 0.63 -7.32
N ALA A 25 16.51 0.63 -6.94
CA ALA A 25 17.54 -0.14 -7.65
C ALA A 25 17.28 -1.66 -7.58
N LEU A 26 16.90 -2.17 -6.40
CA LEU A 26 16.64 -3.60 -6.18
C LEU A 26 15.37 -4.11 -6.89
N ASN A 27 14.33 -3.28 -6.97
CA ASN A 27 13.12 -3.62 -7.73
C ASN A 27 13.33 -3.56 -9.24
N THR A 28 14.22 -2.68 -9.73
CA THR A 28 14.55 -2.58 -11.15
C THR A 28 15.38 -3.77 -11.63
N VAL A 29 16.24 -4.33 -10.75
CA VAL A 29 17.13 -5.45 -11.07
C VAL A 29 16.67 -6.70 -10.32
N GLY A 30 15.49 -7.26 -10.63
CA GLY A 30 15.01 -8.63 -10.29
C GLY A 30 15.47 -9.28 -8.97
N GLY A 31 15.81 -8.50 -7.96
CA GLY A 31 16.81 -8.87 -6.94
C GLY A 31 16.17 -9.13 -5.60
N ARG A 32 14.91 -9.58 -5.62
CA ARG A 32 14.11 -9.84 -4.42
C ARG A 32 14.83 -10.79 -3.45
N SER A 33 15.68 -11.69 -3.95
CA SER A 33 16.52 -12.57 -3.13
C SER A 33 17.61 -11.85 -2.32
N LEU A 34 18.04 -10.67 -2.75
CA LEU A 34 19.06 -9.86 -2.06
C LEU A 34 18.48 -8.91 -1.00
N LEU A 35 17.15 -8.74 -0.97
CA LEU A 35 16.47 -7.86 -0.02
C LEU A 35 16.76 -8.23 1.43
N GLY A 36 16.78 -9.53 1.76
CA GLY A 36 17.09 -10.01 3.10
C GLY A 36 18.52 -9.68 3.56
N SER A 37 19.45 -9.45 2.63
CA SER A 37 20.83 -9.05 2.94
C SER A 37 20.99 -7.54 3.10
N VAL A 38 20.28 -6.75 2.29
CA VAL A 38 20.36 -5.28 2.31
C VAL A 38 19.49 -4.69 3.43
N PHE A 39 18.34 -5.31 3.71
CA PHE A 39 17.40 -4.90 4.73
C PHE A 39 17.05 -6.09 5.64
N PRO A 40 17.99 -6.57 6.48
CA PRO A 40 17.80 -7.78 7.28
C PRO A 40 16.68 -7.69 8.32
N GLY A 41 16.21 -6.47 8.65
CA GLY A 41 15.06 -6.22 9.51
C GLY A 41 13.71 -6.08 8.78
N SER A 42 13.71 -6.00 7.44
CA SER A 42 12.50 -5.87 6.64
C SER A 42 12.00 -7.26 6.27
N LEU A 43 11.06 -7.78 7.05
CA LEU A 43 10.31 -8.97 6.69
C LEU A 43 9.27 -8.59 5.63
N CYS A 44 9.57 -8.83 4.36
CA CYS A 44 8.59 -8.70 3.27
C CYS A 44 7.75 -9.96 3.06
N PHE A 45 7.86 -10.95 3.96
CA PHE A 45 7.08 -12.17 3.94
C PHE A 45 6.90 -12.70 5.36
N TYR A 46 5.82 -13.43 5.59
CA TYR A 46 5.58 -14.11 6.85
C TYR A 46 6.44 -15.38 6.94
N ASP A 47 7.30 -15.46 7.96
CA ASP A 47 8.14 -16.64 8.24
C ASP A 47 7.61 -17.39 9.47
N ARG A 48 6.96 -18.53 9.22
CA ARG A 48 6.39 -19.38 10.27
C ARG A 48 7.45 -19.90 11.25
N THR A 49 8.71 -20.04 10.83
CA THR A 49 9.79 -20.50 11.71
C THR A 49 10.20 -19.44 12.72
N LYS A 50 10.10 -18.16 12.34
CA LYS A 50 10.33 -17.01 13.23
C LYS A 50 9.13 -16.69 14.13
N HIS A 51 7.92 -17.05 13.70
CA HIS A 51 6.68 -16.78 14.43
C HIS A 51 5.85 -18.06 14.69
N PRO A 52 6.40 -19.06 15.41
CA PRO A 52 5.77 -20.38 15.56
C PRO A 52 4.43 -20.37 16.36
N GLY A 53 4.16 -19.29 17.09
CA GLY A 53 2.92 -19.10 17.86
C GLY A 53 1.76 -18.49 17.06
N VAL A 54 2.02 -17.97 15.86
CA VAL A 54 0.99 -17.41 14.99
C VAL A 54 0.30 -18.56 14.25
N LYS A 55 -0.91 -18.89 14.71
CA LYS A 55 -1.82 -19.87 14.13
C LYS A 55 -3.13 -19.17 13.82
N GLY A 56 -3.59 -19.24 12.57
CA GLY A 56 -4.89 -18.65 12.19
C GLY A 56 -4.89 -18.03 10.80
N LEU A 57 -5.88 -17.17 10.59
CA LEU A 57 -6.12 -16.41 9.37
C LEU A 57 -5.25 -15.14 9.35
N LEU A 58 -4.77 -14.76 8.17
CA LEU A 58 -4.14 -13.47 7.93
C LEU A 58 -5.16 -12.59 7.17
N ALA A 59 -5.27 -11.33 7.56
CA ALA A 59 -6.04 -10.34 6.81
C ALA A 59 -5.09 -9.58 5.88
N LEU A 60 -5.43 -9.54 4.60
CA LEU A 60 -4.72 -8.74 3.60
C LEU A 60 -5.43 -7.39 3.46
N THR A 61 -4.68 -6.31 3.66
CA THR A 61 -5.19 -4.94 3.48
C THR A 61 -4.35 -4.22 2.42
N LEU A 62 -5.00 -3.53 1.50
CA LEU A 62 -4.35 -2.74 0.45
C LEU A 62 -4.82 -1.30 0.53
N ASP A 63 -3.89 -0.39 0.78
CA ASP A 63 -4.14 1.06 0.85
C ASP A 63 -4.04 1.70 -0.55
N ASP A 64 -4.50 2.94 -0.66
CA ASP A 64 -4.48 3.76 -1.88
C ASP A 64 -5.25 3.21 -3.09
N ALA A 65 -6.24 2.33 -2.84
CA ALA A 65 -7.09 1.82 -3.90
C ALA A 65 -7.99 2.93 -4.50
N PRO A 66 -8.35 2.84 -5.80
CA PRO A 66 -7.89 1.87 -6.79
C PRO A 66 -6.49 2.19 -7.34
N CYS A 67 -6.24 3.45 -7.69
CA CYS A 67 -4.95 3.95 -8.14
C CYS A 67 -4.95 5.48 -8.12
N ARG A 68 -3.90 6.09 -7.57
CA ARG A 68 -3.74 7.56 -7.54
C ARG A 68 -3.77 8.22 -8.93
N ARG A 69 -3.33 7.48 -9.94
CA ARG A 69 -3.26 7.95 -11.32
C ARG A 69 -4.59 7.67 -12.02
N ARG A 70 -5.18 8.70 -12.63
CA ARG A 70 -6.46 8.61 -13.35
C ARG A 70 -6.34 8.05 -14.77
N ASP A 71 -5.14 8.04 -15.33
CA ASP A 71 -4.87 7.29 -16.55
C ASP A 71 -4.79 5.80 -16.19
N GLY A 72 -5.86 5.07 -16.50
CA GLY A 72 -6.10 3.67 -16.08
C GLY A 72 -4.99 2.68 -16.45
N ASP A 73 -4.04 3.05 -17.31
CA ASP A 73 -2.86 2.27 -17.69
C ASP A 73 -1.97 1.83 -16.51
N PHE A 74 -2.11 2.48 -15.34
CA PHE A 74 -1.33 2.16 -14.14
C PHE A 74 -2.14 1.50 -13.02
N CYS A 75 -3.44 1.28 -13.22
CA CYS A 75 -4.29 0.65 -12.22
C CYS A 75 -4.10 -0.87 -12.25
N MET A 76 -3.60 -1.44 -11.15
CA MET A 76 -3.30 -2.89 -11.04
C MET A 76 -4.42 -3.70 -10.38
N VAL A 77 -5.59 -3.09 -10.17
CA VAL A 77 -6.66 -3.73 -9.39
C VAL A 77 -7.15 -5.01 -10.08
N ALA A 78 -7.18 -5.05 -11.42
CA ALA A 78 -7.58 -6.24 -12.16
C ALA A 78 -6.59 -7.41 -11.94
N GLU A 79 -5.29 -7.16 -12.06
CA GLU A 79 -4.24 -8.16 -11.87
C GLU A 79 -4.19 -8.65 -10.41
N ILE A 80 -4.42 -7.75 -9.45
CA ILE A 80 -4.50 -8.11 -8.04
C ILE A 80 -5.71 -9.02 -7.79
N ARG A 81 -6.87 -8.72 -8.38
CA ARG A 81 -8.07 -9.57 -8.27
C ARG A 81 -7.81 -10.97 -8.82
N GLU A 82 -7.22 -11.07 -10.01
CA GLU A 82 -6.87 -12.37 -10.62
C GLU A 82 -5.94 -13.18 -9.72
N LEU A 83 -4.94 -12.53 -9.14
CA LEU A 83 -4.01 -13.18 -8.21
C LEU A 83 -4.71 -13.62 -6.92
N LEU A 84 -5.53 -12.76 -6.30
CA LEU A 84 -6.27 -13.14 -5.09
C LEU A 84 -7.22 -14.31 -5.37
N HIS A 85 -7.89 -14.31 -6.52
CA HIS A 85 -8.76 -15.41 -6.95
C HIS A 85 -7.98 -16.72 -7.16
N GLU A 86 -6.79 -16.69 -7.78
CA GLU A 86 -5.93 -17.87 -7.97
C GLU A 86 -5.62 -18.58 -6.64
N PHE A 87 -5.45 -17.81 -5.56
CA PHE A 87 -5.12 -18.31 -4.23
C PHE A 87 -6.33 -18.49 -3.30
N ASP A 88 -7.56 -18.37 -3.81
CA ASP A 88 -8.81 -18.41 -3.02
C ASP A 88 -8.76 -17.46 -1.81
N ALA A 89 -8.20 -16.27 -2.03
CA ALA A 89 -7.95 -15.27 -1.00
C ALA A 89 -8.88 -14.07 -1.15
N GLN A 90 -9.21 -13.45 -0.01
CA GLN A 90 -9.94 -12.20 0.06
C GLN A 90 -9.08 -11.12 0.74
N ALA A 91 -9.34 -9.87 0.41
CA ALA A 91 -8.65 -8.73 0.96
C ALA A 91 -9.61 -7.55 1.19
N THR A 92 -9.20 -6.62 2.04
CA THR A 92 -9.87 -5.33 2.26
C THR A 92 -9.07 -4.23 1.57
N PHE A 93 -9.71 -3.48 0.69
CA PHE A 93 -9.11 -2.38 -0.06
C PHE A 93 -9.53 -1.06 0.56
N PHE A 94 -8.57 -0.38 1.19
CA PHE A 94 -8.74 0.96 1.73
C PHE A 94 -8.67 1.96 0.57
N CYS A 95 -9.82 2.54 0.24
CA CYS A 95 -10.03 3.35 -0.94
C CYS A 95 -9.93 4.85 -0.63
N CYS A 96 -9.11 5.54 -1.42
CA CYS A 96 -9.08 6.99 -1.49
C CYS A 96 -10.18 7.47 -2.44
N THR A 97 -11.17 8.23 -1.96
CA THR A 97 -12.32 8.58 -2.81
C THR A 97 -11.94 9.42 -4.02
N ASP A 98 -10.88 10.25 -3.94
CA ASP A 98 -10.41 11.07 -5.06
C ASP A 98 -9.78 10.25 -6.20
N TYR A 99 -9.52 8.96 -5.94
CA TYR A 99 -8.87 8.03 -6.87
C TYR A 99 -9.90 7.16 -7.62
N VAL A 100 -11.16 7.18 -7.21
CA VAL A 100 -12.23 6.32 -7.77
C VAL A 100 -12.66 6.76 -9.17
N ASP A 101 -12.67 8.06 -9.45
CA ASP A 101 -13.11 8.62 -10.73
C ASP A 101 -12.32 8.01 -11.90
N GLY A 102 -13.01 7.33 -12.82
CA GLY A 102 -12.43 6.60 -13.95
C GLY A 102 -12.08 5.13 -13.68
N HIS A 103 -12.32 4.63 -12.46
CA HIS A 103 -12.05 3.25 -12.03
C HIS A 103 -13.28 2.55 -11.43
N GLU A 104 -14.48 3.07 -11.65
CA GLU A 104 -15.71 2.57 -11.03
C GLU A 104 -15.99 1.12 -11.41
N GLU A 105 -15.77 0.75 -12.66
CA GLU A 105 -16.02 -0.61 -13.14
C GLU A 105 -15.13 -1.63 -12.44
N VAL A 106 -13.82 -1.38 -12.35
CA VAL A 106 -12.89 -2.31 -11.69
C VAL A 106 -13.15 -2.40 -10.18
N MET A 107 -13.61 -1.31 -9.55
CA MET A 107 -14.04 -1.31 -8.15
C MET A 107 -15.35 -2.08 -7.93
N HIS A 108 -16.29 -2.02 -8.88
CA HIS A 108 -17.48 -2.85 -8.84
C HIS A 108 -17.15 -4.34 -8.98
N ASP A 109 -16.23 -4.67 -9.88
CA ASP A 109 -15.80 -6.05 -10.05
C ASP A 109 -15.09 -6.59 -8.80
N LEU A 110 -14.25 -5.77 -8.17
CA LEU A 110 -13.61 -6.09 -6.89
C LEU A 110 -14.64 -6.49 -5.82
N LEU A 111 -15.76 -5.76 -5.72
CA LEU A 111 -16.85 -6.11 -4.80
C LEU A 111 -17.59 -7.39 -5.21
N ARG A 112 -17.77 -7.62 -6.53
CA ARG A 112 -18.40 -8.85 -7.05
C ARG A 112 -17.59 -10.10 -6.75
N ASP A 113 -16.26 -9.97 -6.70
CA ASP A 113 -15.34 -11.03 -6.32
C ASP A 113 -15.33 -11.32 -4.80
N GLY A 114 -16.09 -10.55 -4.01
CA GLY A 114 -16.24 -10.74 -2.58
C GLY A 114 -15.15 -10.09 -1.74
N HIS A 115 -14.38 -9.16 -2.30
CA HIS A 115 -13.47 -8.30 -1.54
C HIS A 115 -14.24 -7.21 -0.77
N GLU A 116 -13.64 -6.68 0.28
CA GLU A 116 -14.19 -5.58 1.07
C GLU A 116 -13.57 -4.26 0.61
N VAL A 117 -14.35 -3.17 0.64
CA VAL A 117 -13.85 -1.81 0.43
C VAL A 117 -14.06 -1.00 1.70
N ALA A 118 -13.00 -0.37 2.18
CA ALA A 118 -12.96 0.49 3.36
C ALA A 118 -12.51 1.91 2.99
N ASN A 119 -12.68 2.88 3.90
CA ASN A 119 -12.36 4.29 3.65
C ASN A 119 -10.88 4.60 3.99
N HIS A 120 -10.14 5.21 3.05
CA HIS A 120 -8.78 5.73 3.23
C HIS A 120 -8.68 7.26 3.11
N CYS A 121 -9.71 7.96 3.57
CA CYS A 121 -9.93 9.39 3.37
C CYS A 121 -10.05 9.77 1.87
N PRO A 122 -10.24 11.06 1.53
CA PRO A 122 -10.30 11.44 0.12
C PRO A 122 -9.00 11.23 -0.67
N ALA A 123 -7.83 11.54 -0.08
CA ALA A 123 -6.54 11.40 -0.74
C ALA A 123 -5.43 11.02 0.26
N ASP A 124 -4.40 10.33 -0.21
CA ASP A 124 -3.20 10.04 0.59
C ASP A 124 -2.40 11.32 0.87
N ARG A 125 -2.72 11.95 2.00
CA ARG A 125 -2.00 13.08 2.60
C ARG A 125 -2.02 12.97 4.12
N SER A 126 -1.18 13.75 4.79
CA SER A 126 -1.32 13.91 6.24
C SER A 126 -2.59 14.68 6.59
N TYR A 127 -3.36 14.15 7.53
CA TYR A 127 -4.55 14.78 8.13
C TYR A 127 -4.32 15.24 9.58
N ALA A 128 -3.14 14.99 10.16
CA ALA A 128 -2.87 15.25 11.57
C ALA A 128 -2.95 16.74 11.97
N GLY A 129 -2.90 17.65 11.00
CA GLY A 129 -3.01 19.10 11.20
C GLY A 129 -4.39 19.68 10.91
N ASP A 130 -5.35 18.85 10.47
CA ASP A 130 -6.69 19.29 10.12
C ASP A 130 -7.52 19.56 11.38
N SER A 131 -8.45 20.52 11.31
CA SER A 131 -9.48 20.64 12.34
C SER A 131 -10.44 19.44 12.26
N GLU A 132 -11.14 19.13 13.34
CA GLU A 132 -12.19 18.08 13.36
C GLU A 132 -13.19 18.27 12.23
N GLU A 133 -13.69 19.50 12.06
CA GLU A 133 -14.61 19.91 10.98
C GLU A 133 -14.05 19.74 9.55
N ALA A 134 -12.72 19.68 9.40
CA ALA A 134 -12.07 19.48 8.09
C ALA A 134 -11.68 18.01 7.86
N PHE A 135 -11.70 17.19 8.91
CA PHE A 135 -11.44 15.76 8.86
C PHE A 135 -12.72 14.95 8.64
N GLU A 136 -13.84 15.38 9.23
CA GLU A 136 -15.18 14.82 9.02
C GLU A 136 -15.76 15.11 7.62
#